data_AF-A0A2N5IQG6-F1
#
_entry.id   AF-A0A2N5IQG6-F1
#
_cell.length_a   1.000
_cell.length_b   1.000
_cell.length_c   1.000
_cell.angle_alpha   90.00
_cell.angle_beta   90.00
_cell.angle_gamma   90.00
#
_symmetry.space_group_name_H-M   'P 1'
#
loop_
_entity.id
_entity.type
_entity.pdbx_description
1 polymer ?
#
loop_
_entity_poly.entity_id
_entity_poly.type
_entity_poly.pdbx_seq_one_letter_code
_entity_poly.pdbx_strand_id
1 'polypeptide(L)' 'MTERFLSLKEVGERLGVKNPAAKGYKLPEPDALIGTTRGWLPETIDRWNAARPGRGVGGGRPRKHPNE' A
#
# COMPACT_ATOMS: atom_id res chain seq x y z
N MET A 1 17.22 14.47 -13.92
CA MET A 1 16.96 13.37 -12.95
C MET A 1 15.52 12.97 -13.14
N THR A 2 15.21 11.70 -13.37
CA THR A 2 13.85 11.25 -13.72
C THR A 2 13.21 10.63 -12.49
N GLU A 3 12.10 11.21 -12.02
CA GLU A 3 11.31 10.65 -10.92
C GLU A 3 10.36 9.59 -11.45
N ARG A 4 10.30 8.43 -10.75
CA ARG A 4 9.42 7.33 -11.13
C ARG A 4 8.27 7.24 -10.15
N PHE A 5 7.06 7.41 -10.69
CA PHE A 5 5.81 7.26 -9.97
C PHE A 5 5.24 5.86 -10.18
N LEU A 6 4.63 5.31 -9.13
CA LEU A 6 3.90 4.07 -9.12
C LEU A 6 2.44 4.33 -9.49
N SER A 7 1.93 3.59 -10.46
CA SER A 7 0.51 3.53 -10.77
C SER A 7 -0.27 2.75 -9.69
N LEU A 8 -1.60 2.92 -9.63
CA LEU A 8 -2.47 2.18 -8.70
C LEU A 8 -2.22 0.65 -8.71
N LYS A 9 -1.91 0.09 -9.90
CA LYS A 9 -1.58 -1.32 -10.08
C LYS A 9 -0.26 -1.67 -9.39
N GLU A 10 0.81 -0.90 -9.64
CA GLU A 10 2.12 -1.09 -9.02
C GLU A 10 2.08 -0.90 -7.50
N VAL A 11 1.28 0.05 -7.02
CA VAL A 11 0.98 0.21 -5.58
C VAL A 11 0.34 -1.07 -5.03
N GLY A 12 -0.62 -1.65 -5.76
CA GLY A 12 -1.23 -2.92 -5.38
C GLY A 12 -0.23 -4.07 -5.31
N GLU A 13 0.63 -4.21 -6.32
CA GLU A 13 1.69 -5.23 -6.36
C GLU A 13 2.67 -5.07 -5.19
N ARG A 14 3.12 -3.84 -4.90
CA ARG A 14 4.00 -3.54 -3.76
C ARG A 14 3.37 -3.89 -2.41
N LEU A 15 2.06 -3.69 -2.28
CA LEU A 15 1.30 -3.99 -1.07
C LEU A 15 0.80 -5.45 -0.99
N GLY A 16 1.04 -6.27 -2.02
CA GLY A 16 0.51 -7.64 -2.11
C GLY A 16 -1.02 -7.71 -2.24
N VAL A 17 -1.67 -6.66 -2.77
CA VAL A 17 -3.12 -6.57 -2.95
C VAL A 17 -3.49 -6.28 -4.41
N LYS A 18 -4.34 -7.15 -4.99
CA LYS A 18 -4.79 -7.04 -6.39
C LYS A 18 -5.52 -5.74 -6.74
N ASN A 19 -6.14 -5.05 -5.77
CA ASN A 19 -6.77 -3.76 -6.00
C ASN A 19 -6.88 -2.95 -4.69
N PRO A 20 -5.93 -2.05 -4.41
CA PRO A 20 -5.95 -1.28 -3.16
C PRO A 20 -7.14 -0.31 -3.11
N ALA A 21 -7.54 0.30 -4.23
CA ALA A 21 -8.71 1.19 -4.25
C ALA A 21 -10.04 0.45 -4.00
N ALA A 22 -10.22 -0.73 -4.59
CA ALA A 22 -11.47 -1.48 -4.45
C ALA A 22 -11.68 -2.11 -3.06
N LYS A 23 -10.61 -2.28 -2.27
CA LYS A 23 -10.71 -2.79 -0.89
C LYS A 23 -11.09 -1.73 0.14
N GLY A 24 -11.37 -0.49 -0.29
CA GLY A 24 -11.67 0.62 0.62
C GLY A 24 -10.43 1.07 1.42
N TYR A 25 -9.22 0.77 0.95
CA TYR A 25 -8.03 1.38 1.53
C TYR A 25 -8.10 2.89 1.30
N LYS A 26 -8.05 3.66 2.39
CA LYS A 26 -7.75 5.09 2.34
C LYS A 26 -6.30 5.27 1.96
N LEU A 27 -6.01 5.09 0.66
CA LEU A 27 -4.72 5.37 0.06
C LEU A 27 -4.34 6.84 0.34
N PRO A 28 -3.03 7.14 0.43
CA PRO A 28 -2.59 8.52 0.60
C PRO A 28 -2.95 9.33 -0.65
N GLU A 29 -2.90 10.65 -0.52
CA GLU A 29 -3.06 11.55 -1.65
C GLU A 29 -2.01 11.24 -2.73
N PRO A 30 -2.37 11.23 -4.02
CA PRO A 30 -1.40 10.97 -5.08
C PRO A 30 -0.41 12.12 -5.23
N ASP A 31 0.88 11.79 -5.29
CA ASP A 31 1.97 12.74 -5.51
C ASP A 31 1.94 13.32 -6.95
N ALA A 32 1.38 12.57 -7.90
CA ALA A 32 1.21 13.01 -9.28
C ALA A 32 -0.16 12.61 -9.85
N LEU A 33 -0.75 13.50 -10.63
CA LEU A 33 -1.96 13.23 -11.41
C LEU A 33 -1.64 13.34 -12.90
N ILE A 34 -1.79 12.23 -13.62
CA ILE A 34 -1.58 12.12 -15.06
C ILE A 34 -2.95 11.86 -15.71
N GLY A 35 -3.66 12.93 -16.05
CA GLY A 35 -5.04 12.86 -16.51
C GLY A 35 -5.94 12.22 -15.45
N THR A 36 -6.51 11.05 -15.74
CA THR A 36 -7.31 10.26 -14.78
C THR A 36 -6.47 9.29 -13.94
N THR A 37 -5.20 9.11 -14.29
CA THR A 37 -4.29 8.19 -13.61
C THR A 37 -3.66 8.88 -12.40
N ARG A 38 -3.69 8.20 -11.27
CA ARG A 38 -3.04 8.63 -10.02
C ARG A 38 -1.69 7.94 -9.90
N GLY A 39 -0.67 8.71 -9.59
CA GLY A 39 0.70 8.28 -9.37
C GLY A 39 1.15 8.58 -7.94
N TRP A 40 1.86 7.64 -7.34
CA TRP A 40 2.46 7.79 -6.01
C TRP A 40 3.95 7.56 -6.06
N LEU A 41 4.69 8.27 -5.23
CA LEU A 41 6.09 7.95 -5.02
C LEU A 41 6.22 6.63 -4.25
N PRO A 42 7.24 5.80 -4.55
CA PRO A 42 7.54 4.61 -3.76
C PRO A 42 7.65 4.93 -2.27
N GLU A 43 8.31 6.04 -1.93
CA GLU A 43 8.45 6.50 -0.55
C GLU A 43 7.13 6.89 0.11
N THR A 44 6.21 7.52 -0.62
CA THR A 44 4.88 7.89 -0.11
C THR A 44 4.08 6.65 0.24
N ILE A 45 4.14 5.61 -0.60
CA ILE A 45 3.50 4.33 -0.32
C ILE A 45 4.16 3.60 0.84
N ASP A 46 5.50 3.60 0.94
CA ASP A 46 6.21 2.97 2.04
C ASP A 46 5.91 3.65 3.38
N ARG A 47 5.96 4.99 3.43
CA ARG A 47 5.60 5.78 4.62
C ARG A 47 4.16 5.54 5.03
N TRP A 48 3.23 5.56 4.07
CA TRP A 48 1.83 5.24 4.34
C TRP A 48 1.65 3.80 4.82
N ASN A 49 2.32 2.82 4.20
CA ASN A 49 2.20 1.42 4.59
C ASN A 49 2.78 1.15 5.99
N ALA A 50 3.81 1.89 6.39
CA ALA A 50 4.34 1.86 7.76
C ALA A 50 3.39 2.52 8.78
N ALA A 51 2.74 3.62 8.39
CA ALA A 51 1.82 4.37 9.24
C ALA A 51 0.36 3.87 9.21
N ARG A 52 0.03 2.90 8.35
CA ARG A 52 -1.37 2.50 8.13
C ARG A 52 -2.01 1.93 9.41
N PRO A 53 -3.15 2.48 9.86
CA PRO A 53 -3.91 1.88 10.95
C PRO A 53 -4.67 0.66 10.42
N GLY A 54 -4.06 -0.53 10.47
CA GLY A 54 -4.73 -1.77 10.08
C GLY A 54 -3.89 -3.05 10.20
N ARG A 55 -4.33 -3.95 11.11
CA ARG A 55 -4.05 -5.41 11.25
C ARG A 55 -2.75 -5.93 10.61
N GLY A 56 -1.60 -5.35 10.98
CA GLY A 56 -0.33 -5.70 10.35
C GLY A 56 0.90 -5.13 11.05
N VAL A 57 0.81 -3.96 11.67
CA VAL A 57 1.87 -3.38 12.53
C VAL A 57 2.02 -4.09 13.91
N GLY A 58 1.53 -5.33 14.03
CA GLY A 58 1.40 -6.09 15.29
C GLY A 58 0.14 -6.98 15.39
N GLY A 59 -0.63 -7.12 14.30
CA GLY A 59 -1.94 -7.80 14.30
C GLY A 59 -2.03 -9.01 13.38
N GLY A 60 -0.91 -9.63 13.01
CA GLY A 60 -0.94 -10.97 12.44
C GLY A 60 -1.58 -11.91 13.46
N ARG A 61 -2.59 -12.69 13.04
CA ARG A 61 -3.23 -13.70 13.89
C ARG A 61 -2.11 -14.53 14.55
N PRO A 62 -2.03 -14.64 15.89
CA PRO A 62 -1.03 -15.46 16.55
C PRO A 62 -1.04 -16.85 15.89
N ARG A 63 0.11 -17.31 15.40
CA ARG A 63 0.22 -18.69 14.96
C ARG A 63 0.00 -19.54 16.21
N LYS A 64 -1.05 -20.35 16.21
CA LYS A 64 -1.30 -21.31 17.28
C LYS A 64 -0.14 -22.31 17.23
N HIS A 65 0.77 -22.27 18.21
CA HIS A 65 1.76 -23.33 18.37
C HIS A 65 1.02 -24.63 18.67
N PRO A 66 1.29 -25.74 17.97
CA PRO A 66 0.83 -27.04 18.39
C PRO A 66 1.60 -27.41 19.66
N ASN A 67 0.87 -27.68 20.75
CA ASN A 67 1.45 -28.21 21.98
C ASN A 67 1.79 -29.69 21.73
N GLU A 68 3.01 -30.07 22.09
CA GLU A 68 3.41 -31.46 22.31
C GLU A 68 2.66 -32.07 23.50
#